data_AF-A0A8T3S105-F1
#
_entry.id   AF-A0A8T3S105-F1
#
_cell.length_a   1.000
_cell.length_b   1.000
_cell.length_c   1.000
_cell.angle_alpha   90.00
_cell.angle_beta   90.00
_cell.angle_gamma   90.00
#
_symmetry.space_group_name_H-M   'P 1'
#
loop_
_entity.id
_entity.type
_entity.pdbx_description
1 polymer ?
#
loop_
_entity_poly.entity_id
_entity_poly.type
_entity_poly.pdbx_seq_one_letter_code
_entity_poly.pdbx_strand_id
1 'polypeptide(L)'
;MSLTLQKEIDSLVSDNQRLLSLAQEADWETLNLQIRELHGRYERLFANVPVTELLNYVSLLQALADIDLQVLEIARQAREELLNETAQNKRAKKMLGAYTQQNF
;
A
#
# COMPACT_ATOMS: atom_id res chain seq x y z
N MET A 1 -30.30 4.50 -10.13
CA MET A 1 -29.19 4.01 -9.27
C MET A 1 -29.14 2.50 -9.38
N SER A 2 -28.02 1.94 -9.85
CA SER A 2 -27.81 0.49 -9.86
C SER A 2 -27.37 0.04 -8.47
N LEU A 3 -28.20 -0.78 -7.79
CA LEU A 3 -27.87 -1.38 -6.48
C LEU A 3 -26.59 -2.24 -6.51
N THR A 4 -26.14 -2.64 -7.70
CA THR A 4 -24.93 -3.44 -7.91
C THR A 4 -23.67 -2.58 -7.81
N LEU A 5 -23.68 -1.35 -8.36
CA LEU A 5 -22.50 -0.47 -8.34
C LEU A 5 -22.17 0.03 -6.93
N GLN A 6 -23.19 0.39 -6.14
CA GLN A 6 -23.02 0.78 -4.73
C GLN A 6 -22.33 -0.34 -3.93
N LYS A 7 -22.80 -1.59 -4.08
CA LYS A 7 -22.22 -2.74 -3.36
C LYS A 7 -20.78 -3.01 -3.75
N GLU A 8 -20.43 -2.87 -5.03
CA GLU A 8 -19.05 -3.02 -5.49
C GLU A 8 -18.15 -1.94 -4.89
N ILE A 9 -18.60 -0.68 -4.86
CA ILE A 9 -17.83 0.43 -4.28
C ILE A 9 -17.67 0.24 -2.76
N ASP A 10 -18.73 -0.16 -2.05
CA ASP A 10 -18.67 -0.45 -0.61
C ASP A 10 -17.72 -1.61 -0.28
N SER A 11 -17.72 -2.66 -1.13
CA SER A 11 -16.75 -3.74 -1.03
C SER A 11 -15.33 -3.23 -1.21
N LEU A 12 -15.07 -2.42 -2.23
CA LEU A 12 -13.75 -1.84 -2.44
C LEU A 12 -13.31 -1.00 -1.24
N VAL A 13 -14.21 -0.22 -0.62
CA VAL A 13 -13.87 0.54 0.60
C VAL A 13 -13.39 -0.38 1.71
N SER A 14 -14.09 -1.49 1.92
CA SER A 14 -13.73 -2.48 2.94
C SER A 14 -12.38 -3.14 2.64
N ASP A 15 -12.12 -3.48 1.38
CA ASP A 15 -10.86 -4.10 0.97
C ASP A 15 -9.68 -3.12 1.11
N ASN A 16 -9.87 -1.84 0.79
CA ASN A 16 -8.83 -0.82 1.01
C ASN A 16 -8.55 -0.58 2.48
N GLN A 17 -9.58 -0.58 3.33
CA GLN A 17 -9.38 -0.55 4.79
C GLN A 17 -8.55 -1.74 5.26
N ARG A 18 -8.75 -2.93 4.66
CA ARG A 18 -7.91 -4.08 4.95
C ARG A 18 -6.46 -3.88 4.51
N LEU A 19 -6.22 -3.29 3.32
CA LEU A 19 -4.86 -2.92 2.89
C LEU A 19 -4.19 -1.97 3.89
N LEU A 20 -4.93 -0.98 4.40
CA LEU A 20 -4.42 -0.07 5.42
C LEU A 20 -4.01 -0.81 6.70
N SER A 21 -4.84 -1.75 7.19
CA SER A 21 -4.49 -2.56 8.34
C SER A 21 -3.24 -3.41 8.08
N LEU A 22 -3.14 -4.07 6.93
CA LEU A 22 -1.96 -4.87 6.57
C LEU A 22 -0.68 -4.03 6.51
N ALA A 23 -0.76 -2.80 5.99
CA ALA A 23 0.35 -1.87 5.95
C ALA A 23 0.78 -1.44 7.36
N GLN A 24 -0.18 -1.14 8.25
CA GLN A 24 0.08 -0.80 9.66
C GLN A 24 0.67 -1.98 10.46
N GLU A 25 0.26 -3.20 10.13
CA GLU A 25 0.76 -4.45 10.72
C GLU A 25 2.13 -4.86 10.14
N ALA A 26 2.64 -4.15 9.13
CA ALA A 26 3.85 -4.48 8.38
C ALA A 26 3.82 -5.90 7.74
N ASP A 27 2.63 -6.43 7.45
CA ASP A 27 2.45 -7.67 6.68
C ASP A 27 2.57 -7.39 5.18
N TRP A 28 3.80 -7.11 4.75
CA TRP A 28 4.10 -6.68 3.38
C TRP A 28 3.86 -7.77 2.33
N GLU A 29 3.96 -9.05 2.71
CA GLU A 29 3.73 -10.15 1.78
C GLU A 29 2.25 -10.23 1.41
N THR A 30 1.37 -10.28 2.41
CA THR A 30 -0.07 -10.29 2.20
C THR A 30 -0.55 -8.98 1.56
N LEU A 31 -0.01 -7.83 1.97
CA LEU A 31 -0.31 -6.53 1.37
C LEU A 31 -0.05 -6.53 -0.15
N ASN A 32 1.12 -7.02 -0.58
CA ASN A 32 1.49 -7.04 -1.99
C ASN A 32 0.58 -7.95 -2.84
N LEU A 33 0.14 -9.07 -2.28
CA LEU A 33 -0.82 -9.95 -2.94
C LEU A 33 -2.17 -9.26 -3.10
N GLN A 34 -2.70 -8.67 -2.02
CA GLN A 34 -4.02 -8.03 -2.04
C GLN A 34 -4.06 -6.79 -2.94
N ILE A 35 -3.00 -5.98 -2.98
CA ILE A 35 -2.92 -4.83 -3.90
C ILE A 35 -3.10 -5.26 -5.37
N ARG A 36 -2.48 -6.37 -5.79
CA ARG A 36 -2.61 -6.86 -7.18
C ARG A 36 -4.03 -7.30 -7.50
N GLU A 37 -4.66 -8.02 -6.58
CA GLU A 37 -6.04 -8.47 -6.73
C GLU A 37 -7.01 -7.28 -6.80
N LEU A 38 -6.81 -6.30 -5.94
CA LEU A 38 -7.64 -5.10 -5.86
C LEU A 38 -7.50 -4.22 -7.09
N HIS A 39 -6.29 -4.06 -7.62
CA HIS A 39 -6.05 -3.32 -8.86
C HIS A 39 -6.87 -3.88 -10.02
N GLY A 40 -6.88 -5.21 -10.20
CA GLY A 40 -7.70 -5.85 -11.23
C GLY A 40 -9.21 -5.67 -11.03
N ARG A 41 -9.68 -5.47 -9.80
CA ARG A 41 -11.09 -5.15 -9.52
C ARG A 41 -11.41 -3.71 -9.89
N TYR A 42 -10.53 -2.77 -9.58
CA TYR A 42 -10.68 -1.37 -9.99
C TYR A 42 -10.76 -1.22 -11.50
N GLU A 43 -9.85 -1.88 -12.24
CA GLU A 43 -9.88 -1.86 -13.71
C GLU A 43 -11.22 -2.35 -14.25
N ARG A 44 -11.73 -3.48 -13.74
CA ARG A 44 -13.03 -4.04 -14.19
C ARG A 44 -14.21 -3.15 -13.84
N LEU A 45 -14.21 -2.55 -12.65
CA LEU A 45 -15.30 -1.68 -12.21
C LEU A 45 -15.36 -0.42 -13.06
N PHE A 46 -14.22 0.25 -13.27
CA PHE A 46 -14.20 1.52 -14.01
C PHE A 46 -14.23 1.34 -15.54
N ALA A 47 -13.87 0.17 -16.08
CA ALA A 47 -13.95 -0.09 -17.51
C ALA A 47 -15.38 -0.01 -18.08
N ASN A 48 -16.39 -0.31 -17.26
CA ASN A 48 -17.77 -0.48 -17.72
C ASN A 48 -18.77 0.50 -17.11
N VAL A 49 -18.33 1.38 -16.20
CA VAL A 49 -19.23 2.31 -15.50
C VAL A 49 -19.19 3.69 -16.14
N PRO A 50 -20.34 4.24 -16.59
CA PRO A 50 -20.40 5.60 -17.12
C PRO A 50 -19.94 6.63 -16.07
N VAL A 51 -19.18 7.63 -16.49
CA VAL A 51 -18.71 8.72 -15.63
C VAL A 51 -19.88 9.42 -14.90
N THR A 52 -21.03 9.55 -15.57
CA THR A 52 -22.25 10.14 -14.98
C THR A 52 -22.79 9.33 -13.81
N GLU A 53 -22.57 8.00 -13.79
CA GLU A 53 -22.94 7.17 -12.66
C GLU A 53 -21.91 7.31 -11.52
N LEU A 54 -20.62 7.40 -11.83
CA LEU A 54 -19.53 7.62 -10.86
C LEU A 54 -19.68 8.91 -10.08
N LEU A 55 -20.25 9.96 -10.69
CA LEU A 55 -20.50 11.24 -10.01
C LEU A 55 -21.37 11.09 -8.74
N ASN A 56 -22.24 10.07 -8.70
CA ASN A 56 -23.07 9.80 -7.53
C ASN A 56 -22.28 9.15 -6.38
N TYR A 57 -21.05 8.71 -6.63
CA TYR A 57 -20.20 8.00 -5.68
C TYR A 57 -18.91 8.77 -5.35
N VAL A 58 -18.80 10.05 -5.73
CA VAL A 58 -17.58 10.86 -5.55
C VAL A 58 -17.04 10.82 -4.13
N SER A 59 -17.90 10.92 -3.11
CA SER A 59 -17.46 10.87 -1.71
C SER A 59 -16.84 9.52 -1.32
N LEU A 60 -17.38 8.41 -1.84
CA LEU A 60 -16.81 7.08 -1.60
C LEU A 60 -15.51 6.88 -2.38
N LEU A 61 -15.46 7.37 -3.62
CA LEU A 61 -14.24 7.35 -4.44
C LEU A 61 -13.12 8.20 -3.82
N GLN A 62 -13.46 9.33 -3.19
CA GLN A 62 -12.51 10.14 -2.40
C GLN A 62 -11.98 9.36 -1.20
N ALA A 63 -12.85 8.70 -0.44
CA ALA A 63 -12.43 7.88 0.69
C ALA A 63 -11.48 6.75 0.27
N LEU A 64 -11.71 6.14 -0.90
CA LEU A 64 -10.81 5.15 -1.48
C LEU A 64 -9.42 5.74 -1.77
N ALA A 65 -9.37 6.88 -2.45
CA ALA A 65 -8.12 7.56 -2.77
C ALA A 65 -7.34 7.96 -1.49
N ASP A 66 -8.04 8.42 -0.45
CA ASP A 66 -7.42 8.79 0.82
C ASP A 66 -6.80 7.58 1.53
N ILE A 67 -7.43 6.40 1.45
CA ILE A 67 -6.88 5.17 2.02
C ILE A 67 -5.64 4.72 1.22
N ASP A 68 -5.69 4.75 -0.11
CA ASP A 68 -4.56 4.42 -0.98
C ASP A 68 -3.34 5.30 -0.67
N LEU A 69 -3.57 6.61 -0.47
CA LEU A 69 -2.50 7.55 -0.11
C LEU A 69 -1.88 7.23 1.25
N GLN A 70 -2.67 6.82 2.24
CA GLN A 70 -2.16 6.40 3.54
C GLN A 70 -1.32 5.13 3.46
N VAL A 71 -1.79 4.12 2.70
CA VAL A 71 -1.03 2.89 2.46
C VAL A 71 0.32 3.20 1.79
N LEU A 72 0.32 4.08 0.78
CA LEU A 72 1.53 4.49 0.08
C LEU A 72 2.53 5.17 1.03
N GLU A 73 2.06 6.06 1.89
CA GLU A 73 2.91 6.77 2.85
C GLU A 73 3.53 5.82 3.87
N ILE A 74 2.75 4.88 4.40
CA ILE A 74 3.24 3.85 5.32
C ILE A 74 4.32 2.99 4.64
N ALA A 75 4.07 2.53 3.41
CA ALA A 75 5.05 1.76 2.64
C ALA A 75 6.34 2.57 2.35
N ARG A 76 6.22 3.88 2.09
CA ARG A 76 7.35 4.78 1.87
C ARG A 76 8.22 4.89 3.12
N GLN A 77 7.61 5.10 4.28
CA GLN A 77 8.32 5.21 5.56
C GLN A 77 9.07 3.91 5.90
N ALA A 78 8.41 2.77 5.76
CA ALA A 78 9.03 1.46 5.98
C ALA A 78 10.25 1.22 5.06
N ARG A 79 10.18 1.66 3.79
CA ARG A 79 11.31 1.59 2.87
C ARG A 79 12.48 2.47 3.33
N GLU A 80 12.22 3.68 3.80
CA GLU A 80 13.25 4.60 4.29
C GLU A 80 13.96 4.06 5.53
N GLU A 81 13.21 3.47 6.46
CA GLU A 81 13.77 2.80 7.64
C GLU A 81 14.70 1.64 7.24
N LEU A 82 14.26 0.77 6.35
CA LEU A 82 15.06 -0.37 5.88
C LEU A 82 16.34 0.06 5.15
N LEU A 83 16.29 1.16 4.39
CA LEU A 83 17.47 1.74 3.75
C LEU A 83 18.46 2.29 4.78
N ASN A 84 17.96 2.95 5.83
CA ASN A 84 18.78 3.46 6.91
C ASN A 84 19.47 2.34 7.68
N GLU A 85 18.73 1.29 8.07
CA GLU A 85 19.29 0.11 8.74
C GLU A 85 20.35 -0.59 7.89
N THR A 86 20.09 -0.73 6.58
CA THR A 86 21.05 -1.33 5.64
C THR A 86 22.33 -0.50 5.57
N ALA A 87 22.22 0.83 5.52
CA ALA A 87 23.36 1.73 5.51
C ALA A 87 24.17 1.65 6.82
N GLN A 88 23.50 1.60 7.97
CA GLN A 88 24.13 1.44 9.28
C GLN A 88 24.87 0.09 9.38
N ASN A 89 24.23 -1.01 8.98
CA ASN A 89 24.85 -2.33 8.95
C ASN A 89 26.11 -2.37 8.06
N LYS A 90 26.07 -1.70 6.90
CA LYS A 90 27.22 -1.61 5.99
C LYS A 90 28.39 -0.85 6.63
N ARG A 91 28.11 0.22 7.38
CA ARG A 91 29.12 0.98 8.15
C ARG A 91 29.70 0.13 9.28
N ALA A 92 28.86 -0.58 10.05
CA ALA A 92 29.29 -1.46 11.12
C ALA A 92 30.22 -2.58 10.62
N LYS A 93 29.85 -3.25 9.51
CA LYS A 93 30.71 -4.25 8.85
C LYS A 93 32.07 -3.68 8.43
N LYS A 94 32.09 -2.46 7.88
CA LYS A 94 33.34 -1.79 7.49
C LYS A 94 34.24 -1.50 8.70
N MET A 95 33.66 -1.03 9.81
CA MET A 95 34.41 -0.77 11.04
C MET A 95 34.98 -2.07 11.65
N LEU A 96 34.18 -3.14 11.70
CA LEU A 96 34.64 -4.44 12.18
C LEU A 96 35.81 -4.98 11.36
N GLY A 97 35.72 -4.89 10.03
CA GLY A 97 36.82 -5.29 9.13
C GLY A 97 38.09 -4.47 9.33
N ALA A 98 37.97 -3.14 9.52
CA ALA A 98 39.12 -2.29 9.80
C ALA A 98 39.75 -2.61 11.17
N TYR A 99 38.94 -2.89 12.20
CA TYR A 99 39.42 -3.28 13.52
C TYR A 99 40.14 -4.62 13.51
N THR A 100 39.64 -5.60 12.74
CA THR A 100 40.31 -6.91 12.61
C THR A 100 41.67 -6.80 11.92
N GLN A 101 41.80 -5.94 10.90
CA GLN A 101 43.07 -5.70 10.19
C GLN A 101 44.12 -4.94 11.02
N GLN A 102 43.72 -4.22 12.07
CA GLN A 102 44.66 -3.49 12.94
C GLN A 102 45.15 -4.32 14.14
N ASN A 103 44.44 -5.39 14.51
CA ASN A 103 44.69 -6.16 15.74
C ASN A 103 45.13 -7.61 15.46
N PHE A 104 45.34 -7.98 14.20
CA PHE A 104 45.92 -9.23 13.73
C PHE A 104 46.85 -8.93 12.54
#